data_AF-A0A7X2XN64-F1
#
_entry.id   AF-A0A7X2XN64-F1
#
_cell.length_a   1.000
_cell.length_b   1.000
_cell.length_c   1.000
_cell.angle_alpha   90.00
_cell.angle_beta   90.00
_cell.angle_gamma   90.00
#
_symmetry.space_group_name_H-M   'P 1'
#
loop_
_entity.id
_entity.type
_entity.pdbx_description
1 polymer ?
#
loop_
_entity_poly.entity_id
_entity_poly.type
_entity_poly.pdbx_seq_one_letter_code
_entity_poly.pdbx_strand_id
1 'polypeptide(L)'
;TMLGSLASIRDVGIYDQSLKLVKILLTLVTSLGSVMLPRVSNLLSSGDHKAVNKMHEISFLIYNLVIFPIMAGMLIVNDDFVTFFLGQDFQEARYAIAIMIFRMFFIG
;
A
#
# COMPACT_ATOMS: atom_id res chain seq x y z
N THR A 1 -17.13 -7.37 -13.41
CA THR A 1 -16.95 -6.97 -12.00
C THR A 1 -18.28 -6.50 -11.44
N MET A 2 -18.56 -6.67 -10.14
CA MET A 2 -19.81 -6.20 -9.51
C MET A 2 -20.08 -4.71 -9.77
N LEU A 3 -19.03 -3.89 -9.90
CA LEU A 3 -19.12 -2.49 -10.30
C LEU A 3 -19.58 -2.30 -11.76
N GLY A 4 -19.15 -3.14 -12.69
CA GLY A 4 -19.58 -3.08 -14.10
C GLY A 4 -21.04 -3.47 -14.33
N SER A 5 -21.69 -4.10 -13.35
CA SER A 5 -23.14 -4.35 -13.36
C SER A 5 -23.95 -3.31 -12.60
N LEU A 6 -23.32 -2.43 -11.81
CA LEU A 6 -23.99 -1.51 -10.86
C LEU A 6 -23.65 -0.03 -11.07
N ALA A 7 -22.61 0.29 -11.84
CA ALA A 7 -22.10 1.65 -12.04
C ALA A 7 -21.75 1.91 -13.52
N SER A 8 -21.52 3.18 -13.87
CA SER A 8 -21.13 3.53 -15.24
C SER A 8 -19.74 2.99 -15.56
N ILE A 9 -19.45 2.73 -16.85
CA ILE A 9 -18.12 2.30 -17.32
C ILE A 9 -17.02 3.26 -16.84
N ARG A 10 -17.35 4.56 -16.73
CA ARG A 10 -16.45 5.59 -16.23
C ARG A 10 -16.07 5.34 -14.77
N ASP A 11 -17.04 5.10 -13.89
CA ASP A 11 -16.79 4.86 -12.46
C ASP A 11 -15.94 3.61 -12.22
N VAL A 12 -16.20 2.55 -13.01
CA VAL A 12 -15.38 1.33 -12.98
C VAL A 12 -13.94 1.63 -13.41
N GLY A 13 -13.76 2.45 -14.44
CA GLY A 13 -12.45 2.88 -14.91
C GLY A 13 -11.68 3.68 -13.86
N ILE A 14 -12.34 4.67 -13.22
CA ILE A 14 -11.75 5.47 -12.14
C ILE A 14 -11.28 4.56 -10.98
N TYR A 15 -12.15 3.64 -10.54
CA TYR A 15 -11.83 2.72 -9.46
C TYR A 15 -10.65 1.79 -9.82
N ASP A 16 -10.67 1.19 -11.02
CA ASP A 16 -9.63 0.24 -11.43
C ASP A 16 -8.25 0.91 -11.54
N GLN A 17 -8.21 2.13 -12.09
CA GLN A 17 -6.97 2.91 -12.17
C GLN A 17 -6.43 3.30 -10.79
N SER A 18 -7.31 3.76 -9.90
CA SER A 18 -6.95 4.07 -8.51
C SER A 18 -6.38 2.85 -7.79
N LEU A 19 -7.06 1.70 -7.94
CA LEU A 19 -6.63 0.43 -7.38
C LEU A 19 -5.27 -0.02 -7.93
N LYS A 20 -5.03 0.16 -9.23
CA LYS A 20 -3.77 -0.19 -9.89
C LYS A 20 -2.60 0.60 -9.32
N LEU A 21 -2.76 1.92 -9.14
CA LEU A 21 -1.73 2.77 -8.55
C LEU A 21 -1.44 2.39 -7.09
N VAL A 22 -2.48 2.24 -6.27
CA VAL A 22 -2.33 1.84 -4.86
C VAL A 22 -1.70 0.45 -4.73
N LYS A 23 -1.97 -0.48 -5.68
CA LYS A 23 -1.33 -1.81 -5.70
C LYS A 23 0.18 -1.74 -5.94
N ILE A 24 0.66 -0.86 -6.83
CA ILE A 24 2.11 -0.71 -7.09
C ILE A 24 2.84 -0.30 -5.82
N LEU A 25 2.32 0.69 -5.11
CA LEU A 25 2.85 1.14 -3.83
C LEU A 25 2.78 0.02 -2.78
N LEU A 26 1.69 -0.75 -2.76
CA LEU A 26 1.51 -1.86 -1.83
C LEU A 26 2.53 -2.99 -2.07
N THR A 27 2.93 -3.25 -3.32
CA THR A 27 3.93 -4.27 -3.64
C THR A 27 5.25 -4.02 -2.90
N LEU A 28 5.65 -2.75 -2.73
CA LEU A 28 6.84 -2.39 -1.96
C LEU A 28 6.70 -2.82 -0.49
N VAL A 29 5.57 -2.50 0.12
CA VAL A 29 5.26 -2.88 1.52
C VAL A 29 5.20 -4.40 1.68
N THR A 30 4.49 -5.09 0.80
CA THR A 30 4.37 -6.56 0.85
C THR A 30 5.73 -7.24 0.67
N SER A 31 6.63 -6.69 -0.15
CA SER A 31 7.98 -7.23 -0.32
C SER A 31 8.82 -7.18 0.97
N LEU A 32 8.61 -6.17 1.82
CA LEU A 32 9.25 -6.11 3.13
C LEU A 32 8.71 -7.20 4.05
N GLY A 33 7.39 -7.41 4.05
CA GLY A 33 6.77 -8.51 4.81
C GLY A 33 7.30 -9.88 4.38
N SER A 34 7.41 -10.13 3.08
CA SER A 34 7.84 -11.43 2.54
C SER A 34 9.30 -11.78 2.87
N VAL A 35 10.19 -10.80 3.03
CA VAL A 35 11.59 -11.04 3.43
C VAL A 35 11.77 -11.13 4.94
N MET A 36 10.89 -10.50 5.73
CA MET A 36 10.97 -10.53 7.19
C MET A 36 10.42 -11.84 7.76
N LEU A 37 9.34 -12.38 7.18
CA LEU A 37 8.66 -13.58 7.69
C LEU A 37 9.60 -14.80 7.82
N PRO A 38 10.38 -15.18 6.79
CA PRO A 38 11.33 -16.30 6.90
C PRO A 38 12.44 -16.04 7.92
N ARG A 39 12.87 -14.77 8.05
CA ARG A 39 13.92 -14.36 8.99
C ARG A 39 13.45 -14.48 10.44
N VAL A 40 12.21 -14.07 10.72
CA VAL A 40 11.57 -14.25 12.03
C VAL A 40 11.38 -15.74 12.34
N SER A 41 10.87 -16.54 11.41
CA SER A 41 10.67 -17.98 11.61
C SER A 41 11.98 -18.72 11.92
N ASN A 42 13.09 -18.34 11.28
CA ASN A 42 14.41 -18.93 11.55
C ASN A 42 15.00 -18.54 12.92
N LEU A 43 14.73 -17.32 13.38
CA LEU A 43 15.12 -16.90 14.73
C LEU A 43 14.22 -17.52 15.81
N LEU A 44 12.95 -17.76 15.49
CA LEU A 44 12.03 -18.44 16.39
C LEU A 44 12.41 -19.92 16.56
N SER A 45 12.84 -20.60 15.50
CA SER A 45 13.25 -22.01 15.56
C SER A 45 14.54 -22.26 16.35
N SER A 46 15.37 -21.24 16.54
CA SER A 46 16.60 -21.33 17.34
C SER A 46 16.40 -21.12 18.85
N GLY A 47 15.16 -20.88 19.29
CA GLY A 47 14.81 -20.77 20.73
C GLY A 47 15.24 -19.47 21.40
N ASP A 48 15.80 -18.51 20.65
CA ASP A 48 16.22 -17.21 21.19
C ASP A 48 15.05 -16.22 21.22
N HIS A 49 14.26 -16.30 22.29
CA HIS A 49 13.11 -15.41 22.51
C HIS A 49 13.49 -13.91 22.54
N LYS A 50 14.73 -13.55 22.92
CA LYS A 50 15.19 -12.16 22.88
C LYS A 50 15.42 -11.71 21.44
N ALA A 51 15.99 -12.56 20.59
CA ALA A 51 16.15 -12.28 19.17
C ALA A 51 14.81 -12.16 18.44
N VAL A 52 13.80 -12.94 18.83
CA VAL A 52 12.43 -12.87 18.28
C VAL A 52 11.79 -11.51 18.57
N ASN A 53 11.81 -11.05 19.83
CA ASN A 53 11.27 -9.72 20.17
C ASN A 53 12.01 -8.59 19.46
N LYS A 54 13.35 -8.68 19.40
CA LYS A 54 14.16 -7.68 18.69
C LYS A 54 13.83 -7.63 17.20
N MET A 55 13.56 -8.77 16.57
CA MET A 55 13.19 -8.78 15.16
C MET A 55 11.78 -8.22 14.95
N HIS A 56 10.81 -8.51 15.83
CA HIS A 56 9.50 -7.88 15.78
C HIS A 56 9.58 -6.35 15.86
N GLU A 57 10.38 -5.81 16.78
CA GLU A 57 10.59 -4.35 16.89
C GLU A 57 11.21 -3.77 15.61
N ILE A 58 12.23 -4.42 15.05
CA ILE A 58 12.89 -3.96 13.82
C ILE A 58 11.92 -4.03 12.63
N SER A 59 11.16 -5.12 12.48
CA SER A 59 10.17 -5.26 11.41
C SER A 59 9.09 -4.19 11.51
N PHE A 60 8.56 -3.95 12.72
CA PHE A 60 7.58 -2.91 12.96
C PHE A 60 8.14 -1.52 12.64
N LEU A 61 9.38 -1.23 13.05
CA LEU A 61 10.03 0.06 12.79
C LEU A 61 10.23 0.29 11.28
N ILE A 62 10.77 -0.70 10.55
CA ILE A 62 10.99 -0.61 9.10
C ILE A 62 9.66 -0.42 8.37
N TYR A 63 8.63 -1.16 8.77
CA TYR A 63 7.30 -1.07 8.17
C TYR A 63 6.72 0.35 8.31
N ASN A 64 6.71 0.91 9.53
CA ASN A 64 6.21 2.26 9.78
C ASN A 64 7.06 3.34 9.07
N LEU A 65 8.39 3.17 9.06
CA LEU A 65 9.32 4.08 8.38
C LEU A 65 9.03 4.18 6.88
N VAL A 66 8.52 3.13 6.25
CA VAL A 66 8.22 3.10 4.81
C VAL A 66 6.80 3.57 4.52
N ILE A 67 5.82 3.15 5.31
CA ILE A 67 4.41 3.45 5.03
C ILE A 67 4.05 4.90 5.24
N PHE A 68 4.51 5.53 6.33
CA PHE A 68 4.14 6.92 6.58
C PHE A 68 4.63 7.88 5.47
N PRO A 69 5.89 7.79 4.98
CA PRO A 69 6.33 8.59 3.85
C PRO A 69 5.61 8.27 2.54
N ILE A 70 5.28 7.00 2.26
CA ILE A 70 4.53 6.64 1.05
C ILE A 70 3.13 7.24 1.09
N MET A 71 2.41 7.10 2.22
CA MET A 71 1.07 7.66 2.36
C MET A 71 1.10 9.19 2.28
N ALA A 72 1.98 9.85 3.03
CA ALA A 72 2.10 11.29 3.04
C ALA A 72 2.51 11.83 1.66
N GLY A 73 3.52 11.22 1.04
CA GLY A 73 3.99 11.59 -0.30
C GLY A 73 2.87 11.47 -1.33
N MET A 74 2.15 10.34 -1.34
CA MET A 74 1.04 10.13 -2.27
C MET A 74 -0.10 11.12 -2.04
N LEU A 75 -0.44 11.45 -0.79
CA LEU A 75 -1.48 12.43 -0.48
C LEU A 75 -1.10 13.85 -0.90
N ILE A 76 0.16 14.24 -0.74
CA ILE A 76 0.66 15.57 -1.09
C ILE A 76 0.70 15.76 -2.62
N VAL A 77 1.15 14.75 -3.36
CA VAL A 77 1.38 14.87 -4.82
C VAL A 77 0.23 14.31 -5.66
N ASN A 78 -0.87 13.86 -5.03
CA ASN A 78 -1.92 13.07 -5.66
C ASN A 78 -2.48 13.70 -6.94
N ASP A 79 -2.79 14.99 -6.90
CA ASP A 79 -3.42 15.72 -8.01
C ASP A 79 -2.52 15.77 -9.25
N ASP A 80 -1.25 16.14 -9.06
CA ASP A 80 -0.24 16.17 -10.12
C ASP A 80 0.07 14.77 -10.63
N PHE A 81 0.14 13.79 -9.71
CA PHE A 81 0.41 12.39 -10.04
C PHE A 81 -0.70 11.79 -10.91
N VAL A 82 -1.97 11.98 -10.52
CA VAL A 82 -3.12 11.52 -11.30
C VAL A 82 -3.13 12.19 -12.67
N THR A 83 -2.90 13.50 -12.72
CA THR A 83 -2.83 14.23 -13.99
C THR A 83 -1.74 13.68 -14.92
N PHE A 84 -0.55 13.42 -14.38
CA PHE A 84 0.60 12.97 -15.16
C PHE A 84 0.46 11.52 -15.65
N PHE A 85 -0.03 10.61 -14.81
CA PHE A 85 -0.06 9.16 -15.13
C PHE A 85 -1.39 8.70 -15.73
N LEU A 86 -2.51 9.32 -15.38
CA LEU A 86 -3.86 8.90 -15.78
C LEU A 86 -4.51 9.90 -16.75
N GLY A 87 -4.08 11.16 -16.75
CA GLY A 87 -4.63 12.22 -17.59
C GLY A 87 -5.78 13.00 -16.94
N GLN A 88 -6.22 14.06 -17.63
CA GLN A 88 -7.25 14.98 -17.14
C GLN A 88 -8.64 14.33 -16.99
N ASP A 89 -8.94 13.30 -17.77
CA ASP A 89 -10.24 12.60 -17.69
C ASP A 89 -10.38 11.75 -16.41
N PHE A 90 -9.29 11.53 -15.67
CA PHE A 90 -9.22 10.66 -14.50
C PHE A 90 -9.07 11.40 -13.18
N GLN A 91 -9.30 12.72 -13.13
CA GLN A 91 -9.12 13.50 -11.90
C GLN A 91 -9.94 12.98 -10.72
N GLU A 92 -11.10 12.35 -10.95
CA GLU A 92 -11.89 11.72 -9.89
C GLU A 92 -11.14 10.58 -9.17
N ALA A 93 -10.12 9.98 -9.80
CA ALA A 93 -9.27 8.96 -9.19
C ALA A 93 -8.52 9.49 -7.96
N ARG A 94 -8.24 10.80 -7.87
CA ARG A 94 -7.56 11.40 -6.72
C ARG A 94 -8.32 11.13 -5.41
N TYR A 95 -9.66 11.19 -5.44
CA TYR A 95 -10.49 10.95 -4.27
C TYR A 95 -10.46 9.48 -3.86
N ALA A 96 -10.56 8.58 -4.83
CA ALA A 96 -10.48 7.15 -4.59
C ALA A 96 -9.10 6.76 -4.03
N ILE A 97 -8.01 7.30 -4.58
CA ILE A 97 -6.64 7.09 -4.08
C ILE A 97 -6.51 7.60 -2.64
N ALA A 98 -6.97 8.82 -2.35
CA ALA A 98 -6.88 9.41 -1.02
C ALA A 98 -7.58 8.56 0.05
N ILE A 99 -8.70 7.92 -0.28
CA ILE A 99 -9.40 6.99 0.63
C ILE A 99 -8.67 5.65 0.70
N MET A 100 -8.25 5.10 -0.44
CA MET A 100 -7.63 3.77 -0.52
C MET A 100 -6.24 3.72 0.13
N ILE A 101 -5.48 4.81 0.14
CA ILE A 101 -4.10 4.80 0.64
C ILE A 101 -4.03 4.42 2.12
N PHE A 102 -5.06 4.77 2.92
CA PHE A 102 -5.16 4.42 4.33
C PHE A 102 -5.20 2.90 4.56
N ARG A 103 -5.65 2.11 3.57
CA ARG A 103 -5.66 0.65 3.69
C ARG A 103 -4.25 0.08 3.89
N MET A 104 -3.22 0.80 3.45
CA MET A 104 -1.83 0.37 3.59
C MET A 104 -1.46 0.17 5.05
N PHE A 105 -2.04 0.95 5.97
CA PHE A 105 -1.81 0.84 7.41
C PHE A 105 -2.27 -0.50 7.99
N PHE A 106 -3.31 -1.13 7.43
CA PHE A 106 -3.93 -2.34 7.98
C PHE A 106 -3.34 -3.65 7.45
N ILE A 107 -2.43 -3.57 6.47
CA ILE A 107 -1.84 -4.77 5.83
C ILE A 107 -0.56 -5.24 6.55
N GLY A 108 -0.10 -4.48 7.56
CA GLY A 108 1.08 -4.76 8.39
C GLY A 108 0.82 -5.62 9.60
#